data_AF-A0A1I5R881-F1
#
_entry.id   AF-A0A1I5R881-F1
#
_cell.length_a   1.000
_cell.length_b   1.000
_cell.length_c   1.000
_cell.angle_alpha   90.00
_cell.angle_beta   90.00
_cell.angle_gamma   90.00
#
_symmetry.space_group_name_H-M   'P 1'
#
loop_
_entity.id
_entity.type
_entity.pdbx_description
1 polymer ?
#
loop_
_entity_poly.entity_id
_entity_poly.type
_entity_poly.pdbx_seq_one_letter_code
_entity_poly.pdbx_strand_id
1 'polypeptide(L)'
;MESETNYGSHAFMEVAINKMGKQDKRIENIEAFIKKQTDNNAEIKQLVATIGSLKENVHNAGLSEKKMSALSMQIDILLDKLNTAPVQKVEHHHHLPKIIWAAAILMITLCTVCAGWFNTGKKLNSFIANDTKYRAIRLDTAHKSLQQYLDHIDSAYIKSPDMRKTVIQKEKEYQTNFYRIQKALRLKEEAKKLERDAGKK
;
A
#
# COMPACT_ATOMS: atom_id res chain seq x y z
N MET A 1 5.51 -73.93 -36.96
CA MET A 1 5.50 -73.63 -35.51
C MET A 1 6.89 -73.12 -35.17
N GLU A 2 7.10 -71.82 -35.35
CA GLU A 2 8.43 -71.19 -35.47
C GLU A 2 8.56 -69.92 -34.60
N SER A 3 7.75 -69.80 -33.53
CA SER A 3 7.62 -68.50 -32.82
C SER A 3 7.83 -68.53 -31.31
N GLU A 4 8.27 -69.64 -30.71
CA GLU A 4 8.43 -69.71 -29.23
C GLU A 4 9.88 -69.87 -28.75
N THR A 5 10.81 -70.33 -29.60
CA THR A 5 12.23 -70.50 -29.21
C THR A 5 13.06 -69.22 -29.35
N ASN A 6 12.60 -68.24 -30.14
CA ASN A 6 13.34 -66.99 -30.38
C ASN A 6 13.10 -65.93 -29.26
N TYR A 7 11.91 -65.92 -28.64
CA TYR A 7 11.57 -64.98 -27.57
C TYR A 7 12.31 -65.26 -26.26
N GLY A 8 12.54 -66.53 -25.92
CA GLY A 8 13.28 -66.91 -24.72
C GLY A 8 14.74 -66.44 -24.75
N SER A 9 15.44 -66.67 -25.86
CA SER A 9 16.84 -66.25 -26.03
C SER A 9 17.00 -64.72 -25.99
N HIS A 10 16.09 -63.99 -26.65
CA HIS A 10 16.10 -62.53 -26.64
C HIS A 10 15.82 -61.95 -25.25
N ALA A 11 14.87 -62.54 -24.50
CA ALA A 11 14.57 -62.13 -23.13
C ALA A 11 15.72 -62.42 -22.16
N PHE A 12 16.40 -63.57 -22.28
CA PHE A 12 17.60 -63.87 -21.49
C PHE A 12 18.77 -62.94 -21.84
N MET A 13 18.96 -62.64 -23.12
CA MET A 13 19.98 -61.70 -23.58
C MET A 13 19.72 -60.29 -23.03
N GLU A 14 18.47 -59.83 -23.06
CA GLU A 14 18.07 -58.53 -22.54
C GLU A 14 18.21 -58.44 -21.02
N VAL A 15 17.86 -59.51 -20.29
CA VAL A 15 18.08 -59.61 -18.84
C VAL A 15 19.58 -59.66 -18.51
N ALA A 16 20.39 -60.37 -19.31
CA ALA A 16 21.84 -60.43 -19.14
C ALA A 16 22.49 -59.07 -19.41
N ILE A 17 22.10 -58.38 -20.48
CA ILE A 17 22.55 -57.02 -20.82
C ILE A 17 22.15 -56.03 -19.74
N ASN A 18 20.92 -56.09 -19.23
CA ASN A 18 20.45 -55.21 -18.16
C ASN A 18 21.17 -55.51 -16.83
N LYS A 19 21.46 -56.78 -16.54
CA LYS A 19 22.22 -57.17 -15.34
C LYS A 19 23.69 -56.77 -15.45
N MET A 20 24.33 -56.94 -16.61
CA MET A 20 25.69 -56.46 -16.89
C MET A 20 25.75 -54.93 -16.81
N GLY A 21 24.82 -54.21 -17.43
CA GLY A 21 24.75 -52.75 -17.34
C GLY A 21 24.52 -52.24 -15.92
N LYS A 22 23.79 -52.99 -15.07
CA LYS A 22 23.68 -52.70 -13.63
C LYS A 22 24.96 -53.00 -12.86
N GLN A 23 25.74 -54.00 -13.28
CA GLN A 23 27.03 -54.33 -12.69
C GLN A 23 28.09 -53.30 -13.06
N ASP A 24 28.16 -52.87 -14.32
CA ASP A 24 29.09 -51.81 -14.76
C ASP A 24 28.85 -50.50 -13.99
N LYS A 25 27.58 -50.10 -13.84
CA LYS A 25 27.22 -48.94 -13.01
C LYS A 25 27.63 -49.10 -11.54
N ARG A 26 27.62 -50.32 -11.00
CA ARG A 26 28.10 -50.57 -9.62
C ARG A 26 29.62 -50.47 -9.55
N ILE A 27 30.33 -50.95 -10.56
CA ILE A 27 31.80 -50.87 -10.64
C ILE A 27 32.24 -49.41 -10.76
N GLU A 28 31.63 -48.63 -11.64
CA GLU A 28 31.91 -47.18 -11.78
C GLU A 28 31.69 -46.43 -10.45
N ASN A 29 30.61 -46.75 -9.73
CA ASN A 29 30.35 -46.15 -8.42
C ASN A 29 31.38 -46.54 -7.35
N ILE A 30 31.88 -47.78 -7.39
CA ILE A 30 32.93 -48.25 -6.48
C ILE A 30 34.27 -47.57 -6.82
N GLU A 31 34.62 -47.46 -8.11
CA GLU A 31 35.83 -46.73 -8.53
C GLU A 31 35.77 -45.26 -8.13
N ALA A 32 34.62 -44.59 -8.32
CA ALA A 32 34.42 -43.21 -7.87
C ALA A 32 34.54 -43.08 -6.34
N PHE A 33 34.02 -44.05 -5.58
CA PHE A 33 34.13 -44.07 -4.13
C PHE A 33 35.57 -44.31 -3.65
N ILE A 34 36.31 -45.23 -4.27
CA ILE A 34 37.72 -45.50 -3.96
C ILE A 34 38.58 -44.29 -4.29
N LYS A 35 38.35 -43.63 -5.43
CA LYS A 35 39.07 -42.43 -5.83
C LYS A 35 38.84 -41.30 -4.83
N LYS A 36 37.57 -41.07 -4.44
CA LYS A 36 37.20 -40.09 -3.41
C LYS A 36 37.83 -40.39 -2.04
N GLN A 37 37.87 -41.66 -1.61
CA GLN A 37 38.55 -42.07 -0.38
C GLN A 37 40.07 -41.86 -0.44
N THR A 38 40.68 -42.12 -1.60
CA THR A 38 42.13 -41.97 -1.81
C THR A 38 42.54 -40.49 -1.83
N ASP A 39 41.76 -39.65 -2.51
CA ASP A 39 41.94 -38.19 -2.56
C ASP A 39 41.77 -37.59 -1.15
N ASN A 40 40.74 -37.99 -0.40
CA ASN A 40 40.55 -37.58 0.99
C ASN A 40 41.72 -38.00 1.90
N ASN A 41 42.34 -39.16 1.67
CA ASN A 41 43.50 -39.62 2.45
C ASN A 41 44.76 -38.81 2.14
N ALA A 42 44.93 -38.34 0.90
CA ALA A 42 46.00 -37.41 0.52
C ALA A 42 45.80 -36.04 1.17
N GLU A 43 44.57 -35.53 1.19
CA GLU A 43 44.22 -34.28 1.88
C GLU A 43 44.40 -34.39 3.41
N ILE A 44 44.02 -35.51 4.03
CA ILE A 44 44.24 -35.75 5.45
C ILE A 44 45.74 -35.81 5.78
N LYS A 45 46.57 -36.44 4.93
CA LYS A 45 48.02 -36.43 5.10
C LYS A 45 48.62 -35.02 4.99
N GLN A 46 48.12 -34.21 4.06
CA GLN A 46 48.53 -32.80 3.96
C GLN A 46 48.06 -31.98 5.17
N LEU A 47 46.86 -32.24 5.70
CA LEU A 47 46.33 -31.59 6.90
C LEU A 47 47.17 -31.94 8.13
N VAL A 48 47.55 -33.22 8.28
CA VAL A 48 48.44 -33.66 9.38
C VAL A 48 49.83 -33.05 9.25
N ALA A 49 50.38 -32.93 8.04
CA ALA A 49 51.65 -32.27 7.80
C ALA A 49 51.61 -30.76 8.10
N THR A 50 50.52 -30.08 7.72
CA THR A 50 50.32 -28.65 8.00
C THR A 50 50.03 -28.38 9.48
N ILE A 51 49.34 -29.27 10.19
CA ILE A 51 49.17 -29.18 11.64
C ILE A 51 50.51 -29.44 12.36
N GLY A 52 51.31 -30.39 11.87
CA GLY A 52 52.67 -30.65 12.37
C GLY A 52 53.57 -29.43 12.23
N SER A 53 53.59 -28.81 11.04
CA SER A 53 54.38 -27.59 10.80
C SER A 53 53.83 -26.37 11.53
N LEU A 54 52.51 -26.27 11.72
CA LEU A 54 51.90 -25.20 12.53
C LEU A 54 52.27 -25.34 14.01
N LYS A 55 52.28 -26.56 14.55
CA LYS A 55 52.71 -26.84 15.93
C LYS A 55 54.19 -26.48 16.13
N GLU A 56 55.04 -26.83 15.16
CA GLU A 56 56.46 -26.48 15.17
C GLU A 56 56.68 -24.96 15.05
N ASN A 57 55.92 -24.30 14.17
CA ASN A 57 55.96 -22.84 14.01
C ASN A 57 55.43 -22.08 15.23
N VAL A 58 54.41 -22.58 15.93
CA VAL A 58 53.91 -21.99 17.18
C VAL A 58 54.92 -22.16 18.32
N HIS A 59 55.59 -23.31 18.37
CA HIS A 59 56.66 -23.57 19.33
C HIS A 59 57.89 -22.68 19.05
N ASN A 60 58.27 -22.53 17.78
CA ASN A 60 59.41 -21.72 17.33
C ASN A 60 59.14 -20.21 17.34
N ALA A 61 57.89 -19.77 17.16
CA ALA A 61 57.51 -18.36 17.18
C ALA A 61 57.52 -17.73 18.58
N GLY A 62 57.78 -18.51 19.64
CA GLY A 62 57.92 -17.99 21.00
C GLY A 62 56.71 -17.15 21.39
N LEU A 63 55.50 -17.63 21.07
CA LEU A 63 54.25 -17.04 21.55
C LEU A 63 54.17 -17.26 23.06
N SER A 64 54.88 -16.40 23.79
CA SER A 64 54.91 -16.38 25.24
C SER A 64 53.47 -16.28 25.73
N GLU A 65 53.09 -17.19 26.60
CA GLU A 65 51.79 -17.22 27.29
C GLU A 65 51.42 -15.84 27.88
N LYS A 66 52.44 -15.04 28.24
CA LYS A 66 52.33 -13.65 28.67
C LYS A 66 51.77 -12.71 27.61
N LYS A 67 52.12 -12.87 26.33
CA LYS A 67 51.58 -12.06 25.22
C LYS A 67 50.14 -12.44 24.90
N MET A 68 49.80 -13.72 24.99
CA MET A 68 48.43 -14.20 24.82
C MET A 68 47.52 -13.70 25.96
N SER A 69 48.02 -13.75 27.21
CA SER A 69 47.35 -13.19 28.39
C SER A 69 47.20 -11.67 28.29
N ALA A 70 48.23 -10.95 27.83
CA ALA A 70 48.15 -9.50 27.61
C ALA A 70 47.12 -9.13 26.53
N LEU A 71 47.02 -9.92 25.46
CA LEU A 71 46.00 -9.72 24.42
C LEU A 71 44.59 -9.97 24.97
N SER A 72 44.39 -11.04 25.76
CA SER A 72 43.11 -11.32 26.42
C SER A 72 42.71 -10.16 27.33
N MET A 73 43.64 -9.64 28.13
CA MET A 73 43.38 -8.50 29.02
C MET A 73 43.01 -7.23 28.24
N GLN A 74 43.66 -6.98 27.10
CA GLN A 74 43.31 -5.85 26.23
C GLN A 74 41.93 -6.02 25.59
N ILE A 75 41.56 -7.24 25.19
CA ILE A 75 40.24 -7.55 24.66
C ILE A 75 39.16 -7.34 25.74
N ASP A 76 39.39 -7.78 26.98
CA ASP A 76 38.44 -7.58 28.07
C ASP A 76 38.24 -6.09 28.39
N ILE A 77 39.32 -5.29 28.39
CA ILE A 77 39.24 -3.84 28.57
C ILE A 77 38.47 -3.17 27.43
N LEU A 78 38.65 -3.64 26.19
CA LEU A 78 37.91 -3.13 25.04
C LEU A 78 36.42 -3.50 25.11
N LEU A 79 36.12 -4.72 25.56
CA LEU A 79 34.75 -5.19 25.75
C LEU A 79 34.03 -4.42 26.86
N ASP A 80 34.73 -4.15 27.97
CA ASP A 80 34.23 -3.35 29.08
C ASP A 80 33.98 -1.90 28.63
N LYS A 81 34.89 -1.29 27.87
CA LYS A 81 34.69 0.04 27.27
C LYS A 81 33.52 0.08 26.28
N LEU A 82 33.29 -0.99 25.53
CA LEU A 82 32.16 -1.07 24.60
C LEU A 82 30.82 -1.21 25.33
N ASN A 83 30.80 -2.00 26.41
CA ASN A 83 29.61 -2.20 27.24
C ASN A 83 29.29 -1.01 28.15
N THR A 84 30.31 -0.24 28.55
CA THR A 84 30.16 0.98 29.36
C THR A 84 30.04 2.25 28.51
N ALA A 85 30.20 2.15 27.18
CA ALA A 85 30.00 3.29 26.29
C ALA A 85 28.56 3.78 26.42
N PRO A 86 28.32 5.02 26.90
CA PRO A 86 26.97 5.53 27.00
C PRO A 86 26.40 5.57 25.59
N VAL A 87 25.31 4.83 25.36
CA VAL A 87 24.50 4.96 24.16
C VAL A 87 24.05 6.42 24.13
N GLN A 88 24.79 7.27 23.42
CA GLN A 88 24.40 8.65 23.20
C GLN A 88 23.14 8.60 22.36
N LYS A 89 22.00 8.55 23.03
CA LYS A 89 20.70 8.74 22.42
C LYS A 89 20.67 10.19 21.99
N VAL A 90 21.04 10.44 20.73
CA VAL A 90 20.95 11.77 20.14
C VAL A 90 19.47 12.10 20.05
N GLU A 91 18.93 12.73 21.08
CA GLU A 91 17.59 13.30 21.06
C GLU A 91 17.61 14.54 20.17
N HIS A 92 17.33 14.33 18.88
CA HIS A 92 17.07 15.41 17.94
C HIS A 92 15.77 16.11 18.34
N HIS A 93 15.89 17.15 19.16
CA HIS A 93 14.80 18.07 19.43
C HIS A 93 14.53 18.86 18.15
N HIS A 94 13.54 18.44 17.37
CA HIS A 94 13.06 19.18 16.21
C HIS A 94 12.34 20.45 16.68
N HIS A 95 13.11 21.49 16.95
CA HIS A 95 12.56 22.83 17.13
C HIS A 95 12.07 23.32 15.77
N LEU A 96 10.78 23.14 15.50
CA LEU A 96 10.12 23.83 14.38
C LEU A 96 10.22 25.34 14.65
N PRO A 97 10.98 26.10 13.84
CA PRO A 97 11.14 27.52 14.08
C PRO A 97 9.78 28.22 14.06
N LYS A 98 9.61 29.19 14.97
CA LYS A 98 8.36 29.98 15.11
C LYS A 98 7.89 30.60 13.78
N ILE A 99 8.81 30.80 12.84
CA ILE A 99 8.56 31.27 11.48
C ILE A 99 7.66 30.30 10.69
N ILE A 100 7.82 28.98 10.85
CA ILE A 100 6.96 27.98 10.18
C ILE A 100 5.52 28.10 10.69
N TRP A 101 5.35 28.29 12.00
CA TRP A 101 4.02 28.52 12.59
C TRP A 101 3.40 29.83 12.08
N ALA A 102 4.17 30.91 12.04
CA ALA A 102 3.72 32.19 11.49
C ALA A 102 3.33 32.05 10.01
N ALA A 103 4.13 31.34 9.20
CA ALA A 103 3.85 31.08 7.80
C ALA A 103 2.60 30.21 7.60
N ALA A 104 2.41 29.18 8.43
CA ALA A 104 1.23 28.32 8.38
C ALA A 104 -0.05 29.11 8.67
N ILE A 105 -0.04 29.96 9.70
CA ILE A 105 -1.18 30.84 10.03
C ILE A 105 -1.46 31.80 8.88
N LEU A 106 -0.41 32.45 8.36
CA LEU A 106 -0.56 33.40 7.25
C LEU A 106 -1.12 32.71 6.00
N MET A 107 -0.65 31.51 5.68
CA MET A 107 -1.18 30.71 4.57
C MET A 107 -2.67 30.37 4.77
N ILE A 108 -3.06 29.94 5.98
CA ILE A 108 -4.48 29.66 6.28
C ILE A 108 -5.32 30.92 6.12
N THR A 109 -4.86 32.07 6.64
CA THR A 109 -5.60 33.33 6.51
C THR A 109 -5.71 33.79 5.06
N LEU A 110 -4.66 33.60 4.26
CA LEU A 110 -4.71 33.92 2.83
C LEU A 110 -5.71 33.02 2.11
N CYS A 111 -5.69 31.72 2.37
CA CYS A 111 -6.63 30.77 1.80
C CYS A 111 -8.07 31.11 2.17
N THR A 112 -8.35 31.49 3.42
CA THR A 112 -9.72 31.86 3.84
C THR A 112 -10.18 33.16 3.18
N VAL A 113 -9.31 34.16 3.05
CA VAL A 113 -9.62 35.41 2.35
C VAL A 113 -9.87 35.14 0.86
N CYS A 114 -9.03 34.37 0.19
CA CYS A 114 -9.20 34.00 -1.22
C CYS A 114 -10.49 33.21 -1.45
N ALA A 115 -10.78 32.21 -0.61
CA ALA A 115 -12.00 31.42 -0.69
C ALA A 115 -13.24 32.28 -0.40
N GLY A 116 -13.16 33.18 0.59
CA GLY A 116 -14.20 34.15 0.90
C GLY A 116 -14.49 35.08 -0.27
N TRP A 117 -13.44 35.66 -0.88
CA TRP A 117 -13.55 36.53 -2.05
C TRP A 117 -14.20 35.81 -3.23
N PHE A 118 -13.71 34.61 -3.56
CA PHE A 118 -14.25 33.81 -4.65
C PHE A 118 -15.73 33.45 -4.45
N ASN A 119 -16.10 33.03 -3.23
CA ASN A 119 -17.48 32.70 -2.91
C ASN A 119 -18.38 33.94 -2.94
N THR A 120 -17.89 35.09 -2.47
CA THR A 120 -18.61 36.37 -2.56
C THR A 120 -18.81 36.78 -4.01
N GLY A 121 -17.79 36.66 -4.86
CA GLY A 121 -17.89 36.94 -6.29
C GLY A 121 -18.94 36.05 -6.98
N LYS A 122 -18.97 34.75 -6.68
CA LYS A 122 -20.00 33.84 -7.18
C LYS A 122 -21.41 34.23 -6.73
N LYS A 123 -21.58 34.55 -5.44
CA LYS A 123 -22.87 34.99 -4.90
C LYS A 123 -23.33 36.31 -5.53
N LEU A 124 -22.40 37.24 -5.75
CA LEU A 124 -22.67 38.53 -6.39
C LEU A 124 -23.12 38.33 -7.84
N ASN A 125 -22.41 37.51 -8.63
CA ASN A 125 -22.82 37.22 -10.01
C ASN A 125 -24.20 36.55 -10.07
N SER A 126 -24.50 35.63 -9.14
CA SER A 126 -25.81 35.00 -9.04
C SER A 126 -26.91 36.02 -8.69
N PHE A 127 -26.62 36.96 -7.78
CA PHE A 127 -27.51 38.06 -7.45
C PHE A 127 -27.79 38.95 -8.67
N ILE A 128 -26.74 39.39 -9.38
CA ILE A 128 -26.87 40.19 -10.62
C ILE A 128 -27.70 39.47 -11.67
N ALA A 129 -27.46 38.16 -11.86
CA ALA A 129 -28.21 37.37 -12.81
C ALA A 129 -29.70 37.28 -12.44
N ASN A 130 -30.02 37.08 -11.16
CA ASN A 130 -31.41 37.01 -10.70
C ASN A 130 -32.12 38.37 -10.77
N ASP A 131 -31.44 39.46 -10.41
CA ASP A 131 -31.95 40.82 -10.56
C ASP A 131 -32.23 41.14 -12.04
N THR A 132 -31.30 40.80 -12.94
CA THR A 132 -31.50 40.97 -14.39
C THR A 132 -32.71 40.17 -14.90
N LYS A 133 -32.86 38.91 -14.48
CA LYS A 133 -34.02 38.07 -14.85
C LYS A 133 -35.33 38.67 -14.34
N TYR A 134 -35.36 39.11 -13.09
CA TYR A 134 -36.54 39.75 -12.51
C TYR A 134 -36.92 41.02 -13.28
N ARG A 135 -35.95 41.89 -13.58
CA ARG A 135 -36.18 43.10 -14.40
C ARG A 135 -36.67 42.77 -15.80
N ALA A 136 -36.11 41.74 -16.44
CA ALA A 136 -36.56 41.29 -17.76
C ALA A 136 -38.04 40.87 -17.74
N ILE A 137 -38.45 40.09 -16.74
CA ILE A 137 -39.86 39.67 -16.58
C ILE A 137 -40.76 40.88 -16.30
N ARG A 138 -40.29 41.85 -15.50
CA ARG A 138 -41.06 43.06 -15.20
C ARG A 138 -41.26 43.95 -16.42
N LEU A 139 -40.23 44.07 -17.27
CA LEU A 139 -40.27 44.84 -18.51
C LEU A 139 -41.08 44.17 -19.62
N ASP A 140 -41.33 42.86 -19.51
CA ASP A 140 -42.21 42.16 -20.45
C ASP A 140 -43.67 42.61 -20.26
N THR A 141 -44.15 43.45 -21.17
CA THR A 141 -45.51 44.00 -21.15
C THR A 141 -46.56 43.05 -21.72
N ALA A 142 -46.17 41.86 -22.20
CA ALA A 142 -47.11 40.90 -22.78
C ALA A 142 -48.13 40.39 -21.75
N HIS A 143 -47.80 40.38 -20.45
CA HIS A 143 -48.61 39.78 -19.40
C HIS A 143 -48.90 40.74 -18.22
N LYS A 144 -49.94 41.56 -18.35
CA LYS A 144 -50.35 42.53 -17.31
C LYS A 144 -50.69 41.91 -15.95
N SER A 145 -51.29 40.71 -15.93
CA SER A 145 -51.60 40.00 -14.68
C SER A 145 -50.34 39.61 -13.90
N LEU A 146 -49.27 39.24 -14.62
CA LEU A 146 -47.99 38.91 -14.02
C LEU A 146 -47.35 40.16 -13.40
N GLN A 147 -47.41 41.30 -14.08
CA GLN A 147 -46.91 42.57 -13.54
C GLN A 147 -47.64 42.97 -12.24
N GLN A 148 -48.97 42.92 -12.22
CA GLN A 148 -49.76 43.19 -11.01
C GLN A 148 -49.40 42.26 -9.85
N TYR A 149 -49.16 40.99 -10.14
CA TYR A 149 -48.74 40.01 -9.14
C TYR A 149 -47.33 40.32 -8.59
N LEU A 150 -46.39 40.70 -9.46
CA LEU A 150 -45.04 41.11 -9.04
C LEU A 150 -45.08 42.37 -8.16
N ASP A 151 -45.85 43.39 -8.54
CA ASP A 151 -46.03 44.60 -7.74
C ASP A 151 -46.68 44.30 -6.37
N HIS A 152 -47.59 43.32 -6.33
CA HIS A 152 -48.17 42.84 -5.08
C HIS A 152 -47.14 42.15 -4.18
N ILE A 153 -46.28 41.29 -4.76
CA ILE A 153 -45.19 40.62 -4.02
C ILE A 153 -44.21 41.64 -3.45
N ASP A 154 -43.78 42.62 -4.25
CA ASP A 154 -42.88 43.69 -3.81
C ASP A 154 -43.49 44.46 -2.63
N SER A 155 -44.78 44.79 -2.73
CA SER A 155 -45.53 45.43 -1.65
C SER A 155 -45.66 44.55 -0.41
N ALA A 156 -45.85 43.24 -0.58
CA ALA A 156 -45.93 42.30 0.52
C ALA A 156 -44.59 42.17 1.26
N TYR A 157 -43.46 42.23 0.55
CA TYR A 157 -42.13 42.22 1.15
C TYR A 157 -41.90 43.43 2.05
N ILE A 158 -42.31 44.63 1.61
CA ILE A 158 -42.23 45.86 2.42
C ILE A 158 -43.07 45.73 3.70
N LYS A 159 -44.25 45.11 3.60
CA LYS A 159 -45.19 44.97 4.72
C LYS A 159 -44.83 43.84 5.69
N SER A 160 -44.07 42.84 5.25
CA SER A 160 -43.80 41.61 6.01
C SER A 160 -42.29 41.38 6.18
N PRO A 161 -41.68 41.84 7.29
CA PRO A 161 -40.24 41.71 7.52
C PRO A 161 -39.76 40.24 7.62
N ASP A 162 -40.65 39.30 7.95
CA ASP A 162 -40.33 37.88 8.05
C ASP A 162 -40.59 37.07 6.76
N MET A 163 -41.05 37.71 5.68
CA MET A 163 -41.41 37.03 4.43
C MET A 163 -40.28 36.13 3.90
N ARG A 164 -39.03 36.60 4.00
CA ARG A 164 -37.86 35.82 3.61
C ARG A 164 -37.76 34.47 4.34
N LYS A 165 -37.97 34.46 5.66
CA LYS A 165 -37.89 33.21 6.45
C LYS A 165 -39.00 32.25 6.04
N THR A 166 -40.23 32.76 5.86
CA THR A 166 -41.37 31.96 5.43
C THR A 166 -41.16 31.35 4.04
N VAL A 167 -40.60 32.12 3.10
CA VAL A 167 -40.27 31.62 1.76
C VAL A 167 -39.23 30.51 1.84
N ILE A 168 -38.13 30.73 2.56
CA ILE A 168 -37.07 29.71 2.73
C ILE A 168 -37.62 28.42 3.36
N GLN A 169 -38.49 28.55 4.36
CA GLN A 169 -39.14 27.41 5.01
C GLN A 169 -39.99 26.62 4.00
N LYS A 170 -40.84 27.31 3.22
CA LYS A 170 -41.67 26.66 2.19
C LYS A 170 -40.85 26.03 1.07
N GLU A 171 -39.78 26.69 0.62
CA GLU A 171 -38.85 26.13 -0.37
C GLU A 171 -38.26 24.81 0.11
N LYS A 172 -37.82 24.77 1.38
CA LYS A 172 -37.29 23.56 2.00
C LYS A 172 -38.34 22.45 2.13
N GLU A 173 -39.58 22.81 2.46
CA GLU A 173 -40.71 21.86 2.51
C GLU A 173 -41.00 21.27 1.13
N TYR A 174 -41.07 22.11 0.09
CA TYR A 174 -41.27 21.65 -1.28
C TYR A 174 -40.12 20.78 -1.78
N GLN A 175 -38.88 21.15 -1.48
CA GLN A 175 -37.73 20.34 -1.83
C GLN A 175 -37.77 18.97 -1.13
N THR A 176 -38.14 18.94 0.15
CA THR A 176 -38.28 17.69 0.92
C THR A 176 -39.39 16.81 0.34
N ASN A 177 -40.54 17.40 -0.01
CA ASN A 177 -41.65 16.68 -0.63
C ASN A 177 -41.27 16.14 -2.00
N PHE A 178 -40.54 16.92 -2.80
CA PHE A 178 -40.04 16.48 -4.10
C PHE A 178 -39.11 15.26 -3.96
N TYR A 179 -38.17 15.28 -3.01
CA TYR A 179 -37.31 14.12 -2.73
C TYR A 179 -38.10 12.89 -2.28
N ARG A 180 -39.13 13.07 -1.44
CA ARG A 180 -40.01 11.98 -1.01
C ARG A 180 -40.74 11.36 -2.20
N ILE A 181 -41.30 12.18 -3.09
CA ILE A 181 -41.98 11.71 -4.29
C ILE A 181 -41.01 10.96 -5.21
N GLN A 182 -39.82 11.51 -5.46
CA GLN A 182 -38.81 10.82 -6.27
C GLN A 182 -38.42 9.46 -5.68
N LYS A 183 -38.24 9.39 -4.35
CA LYS A 183 -37.92 8.14 -3.67
C LYS A 183 -39.07 7.14 -3.79
N ALA A 184 -40.31 7.57 -3.60
CA ALA A 184 -41.49 6.73 -3.76
C ALA A 184 -41.62 6.18 -5.20
N LEU A 185 -41.32 7.00 -6.21
CA LEU A 185 -41.31 6.57 -7.61
C LEU A 185 -40.24 5.51 -7.87
N ARG A 186 -39.01 5.70 -7.38
CA ARG A 186 -37.94 4.69 -7.52
C ARG A 186 -38.31 3.37 -6.86
N LEU A 187 -38.81 3.40 -5.63
CA LEU A 187 -39.24 2.19 -4.92
C LEU A 187 -40.40 1.49 -5.63
N LYS A 188 -41.32 2.24 -6.23
CA LYS A 188 -42.42 1.67 -7.03
C LYS A 188 -41.90 0.98 -8.30
N GLU A 189 -40.88 1.54 -8.94
CA GLU A 189 -40.22 0.90 -10.09
C GLU A 189 -39.45 -0.37 -9.69
N GLU A 190 -38.75 -0.34 -8.56
CA GLU A 190 -38.04 -1.51 -8.02
C GLU A 190 -39.01 -2.63 -7.63
N ALA A 191 -40.11 -2.32 -6.95
CA ALA A 191 -41.15 -3.29 -6.61
C ALA A 191 -41.73 -3.95 -7.87
N LYS A 192 -42.04 -3.16 -8.91
CA LYS A 192 -42.51 -3.69 -10.21
C LYS A 192 -41.48 -4.60 -10.89
N LYS A 193 -40.18 -4.34 -10.75
CA LYS A 193 -39.14 -5.22 -11.27
C LYS A 193 -39.11 -6.54 -10.50
N LEU A 194 -39.15 -6.49 -9.18
CA LEU A 194 -39.19 -7.68 -8.33
C LEU A 194 -40.42 -8.55 -8.59
N GLU A 195 -41.60 -7.95 -8.81
CA GLU A 195 -42.82 -8.68 -9.19
C GLU A 195 -42.65 -9.41 -10.54
N ARG A 196 -42.04 -8.75 -11.53
CA ARG A 196 -41.75 -9.38 -12.84
C ARG A 196 -40.74 -10.51 -12.73
N ASP A 197 -39.76 -10.40 -11.84
CA ASP A 197 -38.75 -11.44 -11.64
C ASP A 197 -39.31 -12.62 -10.84
N ALA A 198 -40.21 -12.36 -9.89
CA ALA A 198 -40.91 -13.38 -9.11
C ALA A 198 -41.94 -14.16 -9.95
N GLY A 199 -42.64 -13.51 -10.89
CA GLY A 199 -43.62 -14.13 -11.78
C GLY A 199 -43.04 -14.90 -12.98
N LYS A 200 -41.71 -15.00 -13.09
CA LYS A 200 -41.00 -15.77 -14.12
C LYS A 200 -40.52 -17.15 -13.65
N LYS A 201 -40.94 -17.59 -12.46
CA LYS A 201 -40.79 -18.98 -11.97
C LYS A 201 -42.06 -19.78 -12.24
#